data_AF-A0A9W6S413-F1
#
_entry.id   AF-A0A9W6S413-F1
#
_cell.length_a   1.000
_cell.length_b   1.000
_cell.length_c   1.000
_cell.angle_alpha   90.00
_cell.angle_beta   90.00
_cell.angle_gamma   90.00
#
_symmetry.space_group_name_H-M   'P 1'
#
loop_
_entity.id
_entity.type
_entity.pdbx_description
1 polymer ?
#
loop_
_entity_poly.entity_id
_entity_poly.type
_entity_poly.pdbx_seq_one_letter_code
_entity_poly.pdbx_strand_id
1 'polypeptide(L)' 'MTFDALAALRQAGNPVDLLTAAQRDVLAELTEQEVGVLNSVKQRLDSVSDAEVEGHSLVIKIA' A
#
# COMPACT_ATOMS: atom_id res chain seq x y z
N MET A 1 10.08 1.57 -21.83
CA MET A 1 9.13 2.32 -20.98
C MET A 1 9.75 2.40 -19.61
N THR A 2 9.75 3.58 -18.98
CA THR A 2 10.22 3.73 -17.59
C THR A 2 9.24 3.00 -16.67
N PHE A 3 9.75 2.26 -15.69
CA PHE A 3 8.92 1.61 -14.68
C PHE A 3 8.21 2.66 -13.83
N ASP A 4 6.91 2.49 -13.61
CA ASP A 4 6.10 3.36 -12.76
C ASP A 4 5.69 2.59 -11.49
N ALA A 5 6.42 2.85 -10.41
CA ALA A 5 6.23 2.20 -9.12
C ALA A 5 4.83 2.45 -8.55
N LEU A 6 4.30 3.68 -8.68
CA LEU A 6 2.98 4.02 -8.14
C LEU A 6 1.86 3.33 -8.93
N ALA A 7 2.00 3.23 -10.25
CA ALA A 7 1.05 2.48 -11.07
C ALA A 7 1.07 0.99 -10.72
N ALA A 8 2.25 0.39 -10.57
CA ALA A 8 2.40 -1.02 -10.22
C ALA A 8 1.84 -1.33 -8.81
N LEU A 9 2.09 -0.46 -7.83
CA LEU A 9 1.52 -0.58 -6.49
C LEU A 9 0.00 -0.43 -6.50
N ARG A 10 -0.54 0.52 -7.28
CA ARG A 10 -1.99 0.71 -7.44
C ARG A 10 -2.66 -0.53 -8.04
N GLN A 11 -2.08 -1.07 -9.11
CA GLN A 11 -2.61 -2.27 -9.78
C GLN A 11 -2.60 -3.50 -8.87
N ALA A 12 -1.65 -3.58 -7.94
CA ALA A 12 -1.60 -4.62 -6.92
C ALA A 12 -2.59 -4.41 -5.75
N GLY A 13 -3.36 -3.31 -5.76
CA GLY A 13 -4.36 -2.99 -4.76
C GLY A 13 -3.80 -2.30 -3.50
N ASN A 14 -2.61 -1.70 -3.57
CA ASN A 14 -2.11 -0.84 -2.49
C ASN A 14 -2.84 0.52 -2.53
N PRO A 15 -3.21 1.11 -1.38
CA PRO A 15 -3.99 2.35 -1.31
C PRO A 15 -3.14 3.61 -1.57
N VAL A 16 -2.46 3.68 -2.73
CA VAL A 16 -1.60 4.80 -3.10
C VAL A 16 -2.34 6.15 -3.19
N ASP A 17 -3.64 6.14 -3.41
CA ASP A 17 -4.48 7.34 -3.49
C ASP A 17 -4.75 7.99 -2.13
N LEU A 18 -4.55 7.25 -1.02
CA LEU A 18 -4.67 7.76 0.34
C LEU A 18 -3.37 8.40 0.86
N LEU A 19 -2.29 8.28 0.10
CA LEU A 19 -0.98 8.79 0.49
C LEU A 19 -0.86 10.31 0.27
N THR A 20 -0.13 10.97 1.15
CA THR A 20 0.31 12.35 0.95
C THR A 20 1.25 12.45 -0.25
N ALA A 21 1.47 13.65 -0.77
CA ALA A 21 2.41 13.87 -1.88
C ALA A 21 3.82 13.38 -1.52
N ALA A 22 4.33 13.74 -0.34
CA ALA A 22 5.65 13.31 0.13
C ALA A 22 5.78 11.78 0.25
N GLN A 23 4.72 11.08 0.68
CA GLN A 23 4.71 9.62 0.72
C GLN A 23 4.72 9.01 -0.68
N ARG A 24 4.01 9.62 -1.63
CA ARG A 24 4.04 9.19 -3.05
C ARG A 24 5.40 9.40 -3.67
N ASP A 25 6.10 10.49 -3.35
CA ASP A 25 7.44 10.75 -3.85
C ASP A 25 8.41 9.65 -3.40
N VAL A 26 8.40 9.28 -2.12
CA VAL A 26 9.21 8.18 -1.59
C VAL A 26 8.91 6.85 -2.31
N LEU A 27 7.64 6.54 -2.55
CA LEU A 27 7.27 5.29 -3.22
C LEU A 27 7.53 5.33 -4.74
N ALA A 28 7.60 6.52 -5.35
CA ALA A 28 7.93 6.68 -6.76
C ALA A 28 9.41 6.38 -7.06
N GLU A 29 10.28 6.47 -6.06
CA GLU A 29 11.71 6.13 -6.17
C GLU A 29 11.99 4.63 -6.11
N LEU A 30 10.99 3.81 -5.78
CA LEU A 30 11.15 2.37 -5.67
C LEU A 30 11.47 1.73 -7.02
N THR A 31 12.41 0.80 -6.97
CA THR A 31 12.74 -0.07 -8.09
C THR A 31 11.66 -1.11 -8.33
N GLU A 32 11.66 -1.70 -9.52
CA GLU A 32 10.76 -2.81 -9.88
C GLU A 32 10.87 -4.00 -8.91
N GLN A 33 12.09 -4.29 -8.44
CA GLN A 33 12.34 -5.37 -7.50
C GLN A 33 11.74 -5.09 -6.12
N GLU A 34 11.88 -3.87 -5.61
CA GLU A 34 11.30 -3.47 -4.32
C GLU A 34 9.76 -3.46 -4.36
N VAL A 35 9.17 -2.96 -5.45
CA VAL A 35 7.72 -3.05 -5.66
C VAL A 35 7.24 -4.50 -5.71
N GLY A 36 8.01 -5.38 -6.36
CA GLY A 36 7.74 -6.82 -6.37
C GLY A 36 7.71 -7.42 -4.97
N VAL A 37 8.67 -7.06 -4.10
CA VAL A 37 8.70 -7.50 -2.71
C VAL A 37 7.50 -6.99 -1.93
N LEU A 38 7.16 -5.69 -2.04
CA LEU A 38 6.00 -5.11 -1.36
C LEU A 38 4.69 -5.80 -1.76
N ASN A 39 4.50 -6.04 -3.05
CA ASN A 39 3.33 -6.74 -3.56
C ASN A 39 3.26 -8.19 -3.06
N SER A 40 4.41 -8.88 -2.99
CA SER A 40 4.48 -10.23 -2.42
C SER A 40 4.16 -10.27 -0.93
N VAL A 41 4.59 -9.27 -0.15
CA VAL A 41 4.24 -9.15 1.26
C VAL A 41 2.73 -8.92 1.41
N LYS A 42 2.17 -7.96 0.66
CA LYS A 42 0.74 -7.66 0.67
C LYS A 42 -0.10 -8.91 0.35
N GLN A 43 0.21 -9.64 -0.72
CA GLN A 43 -0.52 -10.86 -1.09
C GLN A 43 -0.50 -11.92 0.02
N ARG A 44 0.64 -12.09 0.70
CA ARG A 44 0.76 -13.02 1.83
C ARG A 44 -0.09 -12.58 3.02
N LEU A 45 -0.15 -11.28 3.30
CA LEU A 45 -1.02 -10.72 4.35
C LEU A 45 -2.50 -10.86 3.98
N ASP A 46 -2.88 -10.56 2.74
CA ASP A 46 -4.25 -10.74 2.25
C ASP A 46 -4.69 -12.22 2.37
N SER A 47 -3.79 -13.16 2.09
CA SER A 47 -4.07 -14.61 2.11
C SER A 47 -4.25 -15.20 3.51
N VAL A 48 -3.79 -14.49 4.56
CA VAL A 48 -3.97 -14.90 5.96
C VAL A 48 -4.99 -14.03 6.69
N SER A 49 -5.55 -13.03 6.02
CA SER A 49 -6.56 -12.13 6.56
C SER A 49 -7.95 -12.78 6.47
N ASP A 50 -8.12 -13.91 7.16
CA ASP A 50 -9.43 -14.39 7.60
C ASP A 50 -9.83 -13.61 8.87
N ALA A 51 -10.77 -12.67 8.68
CA ALA A 51 -11.69 -12.09 9.67
C ALA A 51 -11.25 -11.03 10.73
N GLU A 52 -9.97 -10.76 11.05
CA GLU A 52 -9.68 -9.95 12.27
C GLU A 52 -9.10 -8.54 12.10
N VAL A 53 -8.79 -8.06 10.88
CA VAL A 53 -8.32 -6.67 10.71
C VAL A 53 -9.45 -5.77 10.22
N GLU A 54 -10.43 -5.54 11.10
CA GLU A 54 -11.37 -4.44 10.98
C GLU A 54 -10.58 -3.14 11.19
N GLY A 55 -10.48 -2.33 10.13
CA GLY A 55 -9.63 -1.15 10.11
C GLY A 55 -9.86 -0.26 11.34
N HIS A 56 -8.79 0.04 12.08
CA HIS A 56 -8.79 0.91 13.24
C HIS A 56 -9.28 2.32 12.86
N SER A 57 -10.59 2.51 12.83
CA SER A 57 -11.28 3.80 12.71
C SER A 57 -11.75 4.24 14.10
N LEU A 58 -10.85 4.26 15.10
CA LEU A 58 -11.16 4.85 16.40
C LEU A 58 -11.04 6.37 16.30
N VAL A 59 -12.11 7.00 15.80
CA VAL A 59 -12.34 8.42 16.04
C VAL A 59 -12.91 8.55 17.45
N ILE A 60 -12.05 8.55 18.47
CA ILE A 60 -12.49 8.89 19.83
C ILE A 60 -12.80 10.39 19.84
N LYS A 61 -14.08 10.75 19.64
CA LYS A 61 -14.61 12.04 20.07
C LYS A 61 -14.88 11.94 21.56
N ILE A 62 -14.01 12.53 22.38
CA ILE A 62 -14.32 12.81 23.78
C ILE A 62 -15.17 14.09 23.77
N ALA A 63 -16.42 13.96 24.20
CA ALA A 63 -17.33 15.06 24.49
C ALA A 63 -17.21 15.45 25.97
#